data_AF-A0A7C6XV21-F1
#
_entry.id   AF-A0A7C6XV21-F1
#
_cell.length_a   1.000
_cell.length_b   1.000
_cell.length_c   1.000
_cell.angle_alpha   90.00
_cell.angle_beta   90.00
_cell.angle_gamma   90.00
#
_symmetry.space_group_name_H-M   'P 1'
#
loop_
_entity.id
_entity.type
_entity.pdbx_description
1 polymer ?
#
loop_
_entity_poly.entity_id
_entity_poly.type
_entity_poly.pdbx_seq_one_letter_code
_entity_poly.pdbx_strand_id
1 'polypeptide(L)'
;KAEPILNALEDVLDPALIARQKADGPIEVPVVLLTPAGRLFTQEIAREYERYGHIVMICGRYEGVDERVSQLAVTDEISIGDYVLSGGEIPAMAIVEAVTRLVPGVLGDMRAVVEDSHSSGLLEYPHYTRPAEFRGLTVPDILVSGDHARVARWRREQALRRTWERRPDLLARARLSEQDRRYLASLGYTLEDDA
;
A
#
# COMPACT_ATOMS: atom_id res chain seq x y z
N LYS A 1 -11.38 -24.22 13.88
CA LYS A 1 -12.26 -24.25 15.08
C LYS A 1 -12.38 -22.83 15.60
N ALA A 2 -13.59 -22.35 15.94
CA ALA A 2 -13.79 -20.98 16.41
C ALA A 2 -13.21 -20.73 17.82
N GLU A 3 -13.53 -21.60 18.77
CA GLU A 3 -13.20 -21.43 20.19
C GLU A 3 -11.73 -21.07 20.48
N PRO A 4 -10.70 -21.77 19.95
CA PRO A 4 -9.31 -21.41 20.25
C PRO A 4 -8.89 -20.04 19.73
N ILE A 5 -9.46 -19.60 18.60
CA ILE A 5 -9.14 -18.30 18.00
C ILE A 5 -9.82 -17.19 18.79
N LEU A 6 -11.10 -17.37 19.16
CA LEU A 6 -11.83 -16.41 19.98
C LEU A 6 -11.18 -16.25 21.35
N ASN A 7 -10.83 -17.36 22.01
CA ASN A 7 -10.13 -17.31 23.31
C ASN A 7 -8.79 -16.57 23.20
N ALA A 8 -8.03 -16.76 22.11
CA ALA A 8 -6.78 -16.04 21.90
C ALA A 8 -7.01 -14.55 21.65
N LEU A 9 -8.07 -14.18 20.92
CA LEU A 9 -8.45 -12.78 20.74
C LEU A 9 -8.84 -12.11 22.06
N GLU A 10 -9.62 -12.81 22.89
CA GLU A 10 -10.08 -12.33 24.20
C GLU A 10 -8.95 -12.21 25.24
N ASP A 11 -7.82 -12.91 25.05
CA ASP A 11 -6.62 -12.77 25.88
C ASP A 11 -5.80 -11.52 25.48
N VAL A 12 -5.88 -11.11 24.21
CA VAL A 12 -5.16 -9.94 23.68
C VAL A 12 -6.00 -8.66 23.74
N LEU A 13 -7.33 -8.78 23.63
CA LEU A 13 -8.29 -7.68 23.60
C LEU A 13 -9.41 -7.92 24.61
N ASP A 14 -9.90 -6.85 25.24
CA ASP A 14 -11.09 -6.92 26.10
C ASP A 14 -12.29 -7.49 25.30
N PRO A 15 -12.94 -8.58 25.76
CA PRO A 15 -14.14 -9.11 25.11
C PRO A 15 -15.24 -8.06 24.89
N ALA A 16 -15.37 -7.08 25.79
CA ALA A 16 -16.31 -5.98 25.64
C ALA A 16 -15.94 -5.03 24.50
N LEU A 17 -14.64 -4.85 24.22
CA LEU A 17 -14.16 -4.09 23.05
C LEU A 17 -14.46 -4.86 21.77
N ILE A 18 -14.19 -6.17 21.72
CA ILE A 18 -14.52 -7.02 20.56
C ILE A 18 -16.02 -6.91 20.23
N ALA A 19 -16.88 -7.14 21.22
CA ALA A 19 -18.33 -7.07 21.04
C ALA A 19 -18.82 -5.69 20.60
N ARG A 20 -18.28 -4.60 21.19
CA ARG A 20 -18.67 -3.23 20.86
C ARG A 20 -18.34 -2.88 19.40
N GLN A 21 -17.13 -3.19 18.96
CA GLN A 21 -16.69 -2.89 17.59
C GLN A 21 -17.44 -3.71 16.54
N LYS A 22 -17.80 -4.97 16.89
CA LYS A 22 -18.60 -5.82 15.99
C LYS A 22 -20.05 -5.36 15.86
N ALA A 23 -20.63 -4.80 16.92
CA ALA A 23 -22.00 -4.29 16.95
C ALA A 23 -22.12 -2.85 16.38
N ASP A 24 -21.33 -2.52 15.35
CA ASP A 24 -21.27 -1.22 14.69
C ASP A 24 -20.75 -0.04 15.54
N GLY A 25 -20.04 -0.33 16.64
CA GLY A 25 -19.28 0.67 17.40
C GLY A 25 -18.09 1.22 16.61
N PRO A 26 -17.48 2.34 17.06
CA PRO A 26 -16.25 2.83 16.46
C PRO A 26 -15.14 1.78 16.55
N ILE A 27 -14.41 1.57 15.45
CA ILE A 27 -13.24 0.70 15.44
C ILE A 27 -12.09 1.44 16.13
N GLU A 28 -11.60 0.89 17.24
CA GLU A 28 -10.45 1.38 18.00
C GLU A 28 -9.21 0.52 17.73
N VAL A 29 -9.41 -0.80 17.59
CA VAL A 29 -8.39 -1.79 17.25
C VAL A 29 -8.95 -2.69 16.14
N PRO A 30 -8.47 -2.54 14.89
CA PRO A 30 -8.88 -3.41 13.80
C PRO A 30 -8.52 -4.87 14.11
N VAL A 31 -9.50 -5.75 14.00
CA VAL A 31 -9.33 -7.21 14.02
C VAL A 31 -9.47 -7.70 12.60
N VAL A 32 -8.32 -7.93 11.97
CA VAL A 32 -8.18 -8.17 10.53
C VAL A 32 -8.05 -9.67 10.26
N LEU A 33 -8.98 -10.25 9.50
CA LEU A 33 -8.81 -11.60 8.97
C LEU A 33 -8.07 -11.55 7.63
N LEU A 34 -7.00 -12.33 7.53
CA LEU A 34 -6.21 -12.44 6.31
C LEU A 34 -6.76 -13.56 5.45
N THR A 35 -7.43 -13.19 4.37
CA THR A 35 -8.21 -14.10 3.52
C THR A 35 -8.22 -13.60 2.07
N PRO A 36 -8.13 -14.49 1.06
CA PRO A 36 -8.23 -14.08 -0.34
C PRO A 36 -9.59 -13.48 -0.71
N ALA A 37 -10.63 -13.68 0.09
CA ALA A 37 -11.95 -13.08 -0.10
C ALA A 37 -12.05 -11.62 0.37
N GLY A 38 -11.04 -11.13 1.09
CA GLY A 38 -11.00 -9.79 1.65
C GLY A 38 -10.75 -8.70 0.59
N ARG A 39 -10.91 -7.44 0.98
CA ARG A 39 -10.55 -6.32 0.10
C ARG A 39 -9.03 -6.33 -0.14
N LEU A 40 -8.63 -5.99 -1.36
CA LEU A 40 -7.22 -5.98 -1.74
C LEU A 40 -6.44 -4.92 -0.94
N PHE A 41 -5.33 -5.31 -0.32
CA PHE A 41 -4.44 -4.43 0.42
C PHE A 41 -3.80 -3.40 -0.52
N THR A 42 -3.94 -2.12 -0.19
CA THR A 42 -3.36 -1.01 -0.94
C THR A 42 -2.60 -0.05 -0.03
N GLN A 43 -1.87 0.89 -0.63
CA GLN A 43 -1.17 1.94 0.13
C GLN A 43 -2.14 2.82 0.92
N GLU A 44 -3.38 2.99 0.44
CA GLU A 44 -4.44 3.69 1.17
C GLU A 44 -4.86 2.93 2.43
N ILE A 45 -4.97 1.59 2.36
CA ILE A 45 -5.26 0.76 3.54
C ILE A 45 -4.08 0.77 4.52
N ALA A 46 -2.83 0.76 4.03
CA ALA A 46 -1.67 0.93 4.90
C ALA A 46 -1.72 2.26 5.69
N ARG A 47 -2.10 3.36 5.03
CA ARG A 47 -2.32 4.67 5.66
C ARG A 47 -3.54 4.66 6.59
N GLU A 48 -4.56 3.88 6.28
CA GLU A 48 -5.70 3.68 7.17
C GLU A 48 -5.25 3.03 8.48
N TYR A 49 -4.49 1.94 8.37
CA TYR A 49 -3.97 1.14 9.46
C TYR A 49 -2.94 1.86 10.32
N GLU A 50 -2.07 2.69 9.74
CA GLU A 50 -1.09 3.49 10.49
C GLU A 50 -1.74 4.44 11.50
N ARG A 51 -2.99 4.86 11.26
CA ARG A 51 -3.72 5.75 12.19
C ARG A 51 -4.20 5.04 13.45
N TYR A 52 -4.17 3.71 13.48
CA TYR A 52 -4.51 2.93 14.67
C TYR A 52 -3.25 2.66 15.50
N GLY A 53 -3.37 2.79 16.82
CA GLY A 53 -2.27 2.46 17.73
C GLY A 53 -2.00 0.95 17.84
N HIS A 54 -3.01 0.13 17.57
CA HIS A 54 -2.95 -1.33 17.63
C HIS A 54 -3.75 -1.95 16.49
N ILE A 55 -3.29 -3.09 16.00
CA ILE A 55 -3.96 -3.92 14.98
C ILE A 55 -3.78 -5.36 15.39
N VAL A 56 -4.84 -6.16 15.31
CA VAL A 56 -4.78 -7.62 15.50
C VAL A 56 -5.02 -8.30 14.17
N MET A 57 -4.15 -9.23 13.80
CA MET A 57 -4.26 -9.97 12.53
C MET A 57 -4.46 -11.46 12.81
N ILE A 58 -5.52 -12.03 12.24
CA ILE A 58 -5.82 -13.45 12.31
C ILE A 58 -5.21 -14.15 11.10
N CYS A 59 -4.14 -14.91 11.37
CA CYS A 59 -3.47 -15.72 10.37
C CYS A 59 -4.16 -17.08 10.25
N GLY A 60 -5.06 -17.23 9.27
CA GLY A 60 -5.67 -18.52 8.95
C GLY A 60 -4.64 -19.56 8.50
N ARG A 61 -4.94 -20.84 8.74
CA ARG A 61 -4.18 -22.01 8.28
C ARG A 61 -5.14 -23.07 7.74
N TYR A 62 -4.59 -24.04 7.02
CA TYR A 62 -5.39 -25.11 6.38
C TYR A 62 -6.39 -24.52 5.39
N GLU A 63 -7.65 -24.98 5.40
CA GLU A 63 -8.73 -24.50 4.54
C GLU A 63 -9.31 -23.14 4.98
N GLY A 64 -8.87 -22.60 6.12
CA GLY A 64 -9.29 -21.30 6.62
C GLY A 64 -9.75 -21.29 8.06
N VAL A 65 -10.55 -20.29 8.38
CA VAL A 65 -11.06 -20.02 9.73
C VAL A 65 -12.56 -20.33 9.78
N ASP A 66 -13.05 -20.76 10.94
CA ASP A 66 -14.48 -20.97 11.15
C ASP A 66 -15.22 -19.63 10.99
N GLU A 67 -16.23 -19.58 10.12
CA GLU A 67 -16.96 -18.36 9.75
C GLU A 67 -17.47 -17.56 10.96
N ARG A 68 -17.80 -18.25 12.07
CA ARG A 68 -18.27 -17.59 13.30
C ARG A 68 -17.23 -16.66 13.91
N VAL A 69 -15.92 -16.89 13.68
CA VAL A 69 -14.87 -15.96 14.09
C VAL A 69 -15.04 -14.62 13.37
N SER A 70 -15.33 -14.65 12.05
CA SER A 70 -15.60 -13.43 11.30
C SER A 70 -16.83 -12.72 11.83
N GLN A 71 -17.92 -13.47 12.04
CA GLN A 71 -19.18 -12.94 12.56
C GLN A 71 -19.09 -12.36 13.97
N LEU A 72 -18.20 -12.87 14.83
CA LEU A 72 -18.12 -12.48 16.24
C LEU A 72 -17.05 -11.43 16.53
N ALA A 73 -15.95 -11.39 15.77
CA ALA A 73 -14.79 -10.59 16.16
C ALA A 73 -14.13 -9.78 15.03
N VAL A 74 -14.24 -10.20 13.77
CA VAL A 74 -13.52 -9.56 12.66
C VAL A 74 -14.19 -8.24 12.28
N THR A 75 -13.37 -7.20 12.13
CA THR A 75 -13.79 -5.86 11.70
C THR A 75 -13.40 -5.55 10.25
N ASP A 76 -12.42 -6.29 9.70
CA ASP A 76 -11.97 -6.12 8.32
C ASP A 76 -11.40 -7.44 7.77
N GLU A 77 -11.57 -7.65 6.47
CA GLU A 77 -11.01 -8.82 5.77
C GLU A 77 -10.08 -8.32 4.67
N ILE A 78 -8.82 -8.75 4.71
CA ILE A 78 -7.78 -8.27 3.79
C ILE A 78 -7.17 -9.42 2.99
N SER A 79 -7.09 -9.20 1.68
CA SER A 79 -6.28 -10.00 0.75
C SER A 79 -5.04 -9.22 0.34
N ILE A 80 -3.90 -9.89 0.16
CA ILE A 80 -2.69 -9.27 -0.43
C ILE A 80 -2.53 -9.56 -1.92
N GLY A 81 -3.53 -10.18 -2.56
CA GLY A 81 -3.59 -10.39 -3.99
C GLY A 81 -4.40 -11.62 -4.40
N ASP A 82 -4.64 -11.73 -5.70
CA ASP A 82 -5.47 -12.77 -6.32
C ASP A 82 -4.70 -14.09 -6.49
N TYR A 83 -4.23 -14.64 -5.38
CA TYR A 83 -3.52 -15.91 -5.29
C TYR A 83 -3.69 -16.53 -3.90
N VAL A 84 -3.35 -17.82 -3.76
CA VAL A 84 -3.52 -18.57 -2.51
C VAL A 84 -2.16 -18.87 -1.88
N LEU A 85 -2.07 -18.66 -0.57
CA LEU A 85 -0.93 -19.05 0.27
C LEU A 85 -1.37 -20.11 1.29
N SER A 86 -0.41 -20.83 1.87
CA SER A 86 -0.69 -21.88 2.87
C SER A 86 -1.08 -21.35 4.25
N GLY A 87 -0.96 -20.04 4.47
CA GLY A 87 -1.31 -19.39 5.73
C GLY A 87 -1.22 -17.86 5.66
N GLY A 88 -1.81 -17.21 6.66
CA GLY A 88 -1.88 -15.75 6.76
C GLY A 88 -0.61 -15.06 7.25
N GLU A 89 0.44 -15.79 7.62
CA GLU A 89 1.64 -15.19 8.22
C GLU A 89 2.43 -14.31 7.25
N ILE A 90 2.56 -14.71 5.99
CA ILE A 90 3.23 -13.90 4.96
C ILE A 90 2.42 -12.61 4.66
N PRO A 91 1.09 -12.68 4.46
CA PRO A 91 0.25 -11.49 4.41
C PRO A 91 0.39 -10.58 5.63
N ALA A 92 0.41 -11.13 6.84
CA ALA A 92 0.59 -10.35 8.06
C ALA A 92 1.93 -9.60 8.06
N MET A 93 3.03 -10.29 7.72
CA MET A 93 4.35 -9.67 7.65
C MET A 93 4.42 -8.55 6.60
N ALA A 94 3.81 -8.75 5.43
CA ALA A 94 3.77 -7.74 4.38
C ALA A 94 2.99 -6.48 4.82
N ILE A 95 1.84 -6.68 5.48
CA ILE A 95 1.03 -5.57 6.01
C ILE A 95 1.79 -4.84 7.12
N VAL A 96 2.38 -5.56 8.07
CA VAL A 96 3.19 -4.95 9.15
C VAL A 96 4.33 -4.13 8.58
N GLU A 97 5.06 -4.64 7.58
CA GLU A 97 6.15 -3.92 6.94
C GLU A 97 5.65 -2.61 6.30
N ALA A 98 4.60 -2.69 5.48
CA ALA A 98 4.04 -1.53 4.78
C ALA A 98 3.49 -0.46 5.75
N VAL A 99 2.79 -0.87 6.81
CA VAL A 99 2.24 0.05 7.83
C VAL A 99 3.37 0.66 8.66
N THR A 100 4.35 -0.14 9.10
CA THR A 100 5.45 0.33 9.95
C THR A 100 6.29 1.40 9.25
N ARG A 101 6.47 1.31 7.93
CA ARG A 101 7.14 2.35 7.13
C ARG A 101 6.46 3.72 7.21
N LEU A 102 5.16 3.77 7.48
CA LEU A 102 4.40 5.01 7.57
C LEU A 102 4.46 5.65 8.96
N VAL A 103 4.83 4.88 9.99
CA VAL A 103 4.88 5.36 11.38
C VAL A 103 5.97 6.44 11.53
N PRO A 104 5.63 7.63 12.08
CA PRO A 104 6.59 8.70 12.28
C PRO A 104 7.83 8.26 13.07
N GLY A 105 9.01 8.53 12.52
CA GLY A 105 10.29 8.21 13.16
C GLY A 105 10.89 6.85 12.80
N VAL A 106 10.17 5.98 12.07
CA VAL A 106 10.73 4.73 11.55
C VAL A 106 11.66 4.98 10.37
N LEU A 107 11.22 5.79 9.40
CA LEU A 107 12.03 6.17 8.25
C LEU A 107 12.78 7.48 8.50
N GLY A 108 14.04 7.54 8.08
CA GLY A 108 14.91 8.70 8.27
C GLY A 108 14.50 9.94 7.48
N ASP A 109 13.94 9.78 6.27
CA ASP A 109 13.41 10.88 5.45
C ASP A 109 11.96 10.61 5.05
N MET A 110 11.03 11.27 5.74
CA MET A 110 9.59 11.16 5.45
C MET A 110 9.21 11.71 4.07
N ARG A 111 10.07 12.50 3.40
CA ARG A 111 9.81 12.94 2.02
C ARG A 111 9.88 11.77 1.05
N ALA A 112 10.71 10.76 1.33
CA ALA A 112 10.78 9.54 0.51
C ALA A 112 9.42 8.82 0.48
N VAL A 113 8.70 8.77 1.61
CA VAL A 113 7.36 8.18 1.70
C VAL A 113 6.36 8.88 0.78
N VAL A 114 6.51 10.19 0.57
CA VAL A 114 5.61 10.97 -0.29
C VAL A 114 5.92 10.73 -1.77
N GLU A 115 7.19 10.50 -2.12
CA GLU A 115 7.65 10.25 -3.49
C GLU A 115 7.56 8.78 -3.92
N ASP A 116 7.38 7.86 -2.97
CA ASP A 116 7.24 6.43 -3.23
C ASP A 116 6.11 6.07 -4.21
N SER A 117 6.29 4.95 -4.87
CA SER A 117 5.25 4.36 -5.72
C SER A 117 3.94 4.18 -4.92
N HIS A 118 2.82 4.44 -5.58
CA HIS A 118 1.46 4.38 -5.03
C HIS A 118 1.09 5.48 -4.02
N SER A 119 2.03 6.25 -3.46
CA SER A 119 1.71 7.33 -2.52
C SER A 119 0.90 8.48 -3.13
N SER A 120 1.08 8.77 -4.41
CA SER A 120 0.30 9.79 -5.15
C SER A 120 -0.53 9.20 -6.31
N GLY A 121 -0.73 7.88 -6.32
CA GLY A 121 -1.31 7.17 -7.47
C GLY A 121 -0.37 7.09 -8.69
N LEU A 122 0.94 7.26 -8.52
CA LEU A 122 1.94 7.12 -9.58
C LEU A 122 3.01 6.11 -9.17
N LEU A 123 3.70 5.54 -10.15
CA LEU A 123 4.96 4.84 -9.94
C LEU A 123 6.11 5.83 -9.79
N GLU A 124 7.11 5.46 -9.00
CA GLU A 124 8.30 6.28 -8.78
C GLU A 124 9.19 6.33 -10.04
N TYR A 125 9.89 7.46 -10.18
CA TYR A 125 10.89 7.68 -11.22
C TYR A 125 12.06 6.68 -11.13
N PRO A 126 12.83 6.49 -12.21
CA PRO A 126 14.01 5.63 -12.18
C PRO A 126 15.14 6.25 -11.34
N HIS A 127 15.77 5.41 -10.52
CA HIS A 127 16.92 5.79 -9.70
C HIS A 127 18.23 5.40 -10.37
N TYR A 128 19.22 6.27 -10.23
CA TYR A 128 20.57 6.07 -10.74
C TYR A 128 21.55 6.32 -9.60
N THR A 129 22.59 5.49 -9.51
CA THR A 129 23.67 5.65 -8.54
C THR A 129 25.01 5.35 -9.22
N ARG A 130 26.11 5.52 -8.49
CA ARG A 130 27.45 5.24 -9.00
C ARG A 130 27.58 3.77 -9.43
N PRO A 131 28.38 3.47 -10.48
CA PRO A 131 29.19 4.40 -11.29
C PRO A 131 28.37 5.18 -12.34
N ALA A 132 28.96 6.26 -12.88
CA ALA A 132 28.28 7.13 -13.87
C ALA A 132 27.98 6.43 -15.21
N GLU A 133 28.78 5.43 -15.57
CA GLU A 133 28.52 4.53 -16.68
C GLU A 133 28.67 3.08 -16.21
N PHE A 134 27.71 2.23 -16.56
CA PHE A 134 27.77 0.80 -16.30
C PHE A 134 27.33 0.03 -17.55
N ARG A 135 28.26 -0.73 -18.14
CA ARG A 135 28.01 -1.55 -19.35
C ARG A 135 27.42 -0.75 -20.52
N GLY A 136 27.91 0.46 -20.76
CA GLY A 136 27.42 1.34 -21.83
C GLY A 136 26.12 2.08 -21.53
N LEU A 137 25.55 1.92 -20.32
CA LEU A 137 24.42 2.73 -19.85
C LEU A 137 24.93 3.86 -18.97
N THR A 138 24.64 5.11 -19.37
CA THR A 138 25.04 6.31 -18.65
C THR A 138 23.91 6.85 -17.77
N VAL A 139 24.28 7.48 -16.65
CA VAL A 139 23.36 8.29 -15.87
C VAL A 139 22.91 9.48 -16.72
N PRO A 140 21.60 9.78 -16.81
CA PRO A 140 21.10 10.94 -17.56
C PRO A 140 21.79 12.24 -17.15
N ASP A 141 22.28 13.02 -18.13
CA ASP A 141 23.02 14.28 -17.89
C ASP A 141 22.26 15.25 -16.98
N ILE A 142 20.92 15.25 -17.07
CA ILE A 142 20.07 16.07 -16.22
C ILE A 142 20.27 15.81 -14.72
N LEU A 143 20.53 14.55 -14.34
CA LEU A 143 20.72 14.15 -12.94
C LEU A 143 22.08 14.58 -12.38
N VAL A 144 23.05 14.90 -13.23
CA VAL A 144 24.39 15.39 -12.85
C VAL A 144 24.57 16.89 -13.11
N SER A 145 23.54 17.57 -13.61
CA SER A 145 23.59 18.99 -13.96
C SER A 145 23.66 19.96 -12.77
N GLY A 146 23.29 19.50 -11.57
CA GLY A 146 23.16 20.34 -10.38
C GLY A 146 21.90 21.22 -10.35
N ASP A 147 21.08 21.20 -11.41
CA ASP A 147 19.83 21.97 -11.47
C ASP A 147 18.68 21.22 -10.79
N HIS A 148 18.45 21.54 -9.51
CA HIS A 148 17.41 20.89 -8.71
C HIS A 148 16.00 21.02 -9.30
N ALA A 149 15.67 22.16 -9.93
CA ALA A 149 14.35 22.38 -10.50
C ALA A 149 14.14 21.52 -11.74
N ARG A 150 15.15 21.43 -12.61
CA ARG A 150 15.10 20.54 -13.79
C ARG A 150 15.11 19.06 -13.40
N VAL A 151 15.85 18.68 -12.36
CA VAL A 151 15.84 17.31 -11.82
C VAL A 151 14.45 16.95 -11.29
N ALA A 152 13.82 17.81 -10.50
CA ALA A 152 12.48 17.58 -9.97
C ALA A 152 11.43 17.43 -11.10
N ARG A 153 11.50 18.31 -12.11
CA ARG A 153 10.64 18.21 -13.29
C ARG A 153 10.86 16.90 -14.05
N TRP A 154 12.12 16.53 -14.31
CA TRP A 154 12.45 15.29 -14.99
C TRP A 154 11.94 14.06 -14.21
N ARG A 155 12.10 14.04 -12.89
CA ARG A 155 11.58 12.97 -12.02
C ARG A 155 10.07 12.84 -12.15
N ARG A 156 9.33 13.96 -12.10
CA ARG A 156 7.87 13.96 -12.29
C ARG A 156 7.47 13.43 -13.67
N GLU A 157 8.13 13.88 -14.72
CA GLU A 157 7.89 13.42 -16.10
C GLU A 157 8.17 11.92 -16.25
N GLN A 158 9.26 11.40 -15.68
CA GLN A 158 9.56 9.96 -15.70
C GLN A 158 8.56 9.12 -14.90
N ALA A 159 8.11 9.60 -13.73
CA ALA A 159 7.08 8.94 -12.94
C ALA A 159 5.77 8.80 -13.73
N LEU A 160 5.32 9.88 -14.39
CA LEU A 160 4.14 9.87 -15.26
C LEU A 160 4.29 8.89 -16.42
N ARG A 161 5.39 9.01 -17.17
CA ARG A 161 5.69 8.14 -18.32
C ARG A 161 5.70 6.67 -17.91
N ARG A 162 6.40 6.33 -16.83
CA ARG A 162 6.50 4.95 -16.33
C ARG A 162 5.15 4.43 -15.85
N THR A 163 4.33 5.27 -15.22
CA THR A 163 2.97 4.91 -14.81
C THR A 163 2.13 4.59 -16.03
N TRP A 164 2.10 5.48 -17.03
CA TRP A 164 1.39 5.25 -18.28
C TRP A 164 1.82 3.97 -19.01
N GLU A 165 3.13 3.73 -19.13
CA GLU A 165 3.67 2.56 -19.84
C GLU A 165 3.44 1.23 -19.12
N ARG A 166 3.34 1.21 -17.78
CA ARG A 166 3.35 -0.05 -16.98
C ARG A 166 2.08 -0.31 -16.18
N ARG A 167 1.44 0.75 -15.70
CA ARG A 167 0.27 0.73 -14.81
C ARG A 167 -0.66 1.90 -15.16
N PRO A 168 -1.16 1.97 -16.41
CA PRO A 168 -2.03 3.07 -16.85
C PRO A 168 -3.28 3.19 -15.97
N ASP A 169 -3.75 2.08 -15.39
CA ASP A 169 -4.86 2.02 -14.44
C ASP A 169 -4.70 2.94 -13.21
N LEU A 170 -3.46 3.26 -12.83
CA LEU A 170 -3.20 4.17 -11.71
C LEU A 170 -3.46 5.64 -12.07
N LEU A 171 -3.39 6.02 -13.34
CA LEU A 171 -3.59 7.41 -13.79
C LEU A 171 -5.01 7.91 -13.51
N ALA A 172 -6.02 7.04 -13.64
CA ALA A 172 -7.41 7.35 -13.32
C ALA A 172 -7.62 7.82 -11.88
N ARG A 173 -6.75 7.42 -10.95
CA ARG A 173 -6.81 7.79 -9.52
C ARG A 173 -5.73 8.80 -9.12
N ALA A 174 -4.79 9.10 -10.01
CA ALA A 174 -3.67 9.98 -9.74
C ALA A 174 -4.10 11.45 -9.65
N ARG A 175 -3.52 12.19 -8.71
CA ARG A 175 -3.68 13.66 -8.65
C ARG A 175 -2.75 14.30 -9.67
N LEU A 176 -3.28 14.55 -10.87
CA LEU A 176 -2.56 15.17 -11.98
C LEU A 176 -2.78 16.69 -12.00
N SER A 177 -1.69 17.45 -12.09
CA SER A 177 -1.72 18.88 -12.40
C SER A 177 -2.03 19.13 -13.89
N GLU A 178 -2.29 20.38 -14.26
CA GLU A 178 -2.43 20.72 -15.69
C GLU A 178 -1.15 20.44 -16.49
N GLN A 179 0.01 20.67 -15.88
CA GLN A 179 1.31 20.37 -16.50
C GLN A 179 1.49 18.85 -16.72
N ASP A 180 1.10 18.02 -15.75
CA ASP A 180 1.17 16.57 -15.88
C ASP A 180 0.29 16.08 -17.04
N ARG A 181 -0.94 16.60 -17.15
CA ARG A 181 -1.87 16.27 -18.24
C ARG A 181 -1.30 16.69 -19.61
N ARG A 182 -0.72 17.89 -19.72
CA ARG A 182 -0.07 18.35 -20.96
C ARG A 182 1.11 17.45 -21.34
N TYR A 183 1.90 17.02 -20.36
CA TYR A 183 3.01 16.10 -20.61
C TYR A 183 2.51 14.73 -21.06
N LEU A 184 1.54 14.13 -20.37
CA LEU A 184 0.93 12.86 -20.78
C LEU A 184 0.30 12.94 -22.17
N ALA A 185 -0.43 14.02 -22.48
CA ALA A 185 -0.99 14.25 -23.81
C ALA A 185 0.12 14.34 -24.88
N SER A 186 1.28 14.93 -24.57
CA SER A 186 2.43 14.97 -25.47
C SER A 186 3.04 13.59 -25.75
N LEU A 187 2.80 12.62 -24.86
CA LEU A 187 3.18 11.22 -25.06
C LEU A 187 2.10 10.42 -25.82
N GLY A 188 0.91 10.98 -26.01
CA GLY A 188 -0.21 10.35 -26.70
C GLY A 188 -1.28 9.73 -25.80
N TYR A 189 -1.25 10.00 -24.48
CA TYR A 189 -2.31 9.57 -23.57
C TYR A 189 -3.58 10.40 -23.77
N THR A 190 -4.73 9.72 -23.90
CA THR A 190 -6.06 10.35 -23.96
C THR A 190 -6.87 9.98 -22.72
N LEU A 191 -7.67 10.93 -22.21
CA LEU A 191 -8.52 10.71 -21.02
C LEU A 191 -9.64 9.66 -21.24
N GLU A 192 -9.82 9.19 -22.48
CA GLU A 192 -10.72 8.08 -22.82
C GLU A 192 -10.15 6.71 -22.39
N ASP A 193 -8.85 6.63 -22.09
CA ASP A 193 -8.20 5.42 -21.56
C ASP A 193 -8.55 5.11 -20.08
N ASP A 194 -9.28 6.02 -19.41
CA ASP A 194 -9.69 5.89 -18.00
C ASP A 194 -11.13 5.35 -17.79
N ALA A 195 -11.85 5.03 -18.88
CA ALA A 195 -13.26 4.61 -18.87
C ALA A 195 -13.47 3.09 -18.77
#